data_AF-A0A897MR86-F1
#
_entry.id   AF-A0A897MR86-F1
#
_cell.length_a   1.000
_cell.length_b   1.000
_cell.length_c   1.000
_cell.angle_alpha   90.00
_cell.angle_beta   90.00
_cell.angle_gamma   90.00
#
_symmetry.space_group_name_H-M   'P 1'
#
loop_
_entity.id
_entity.type
_entity.pdbx_description
1 polymer ?
#
loop_
_entity_poly.entity_id
_entity_poly.type
_entity_poly.pdbx_seq_one_letter_code
_entity_poly.pdbx_strand_id
1 'polypeptide(L)'
;MNDLVDCPVDTCSFGGSVLVVADHIAETNNEAHTWDALGHANADEFCYTVHFEEGQRLQNKAEEARNLGEYEIAIETMERALRHFQRANVFEYDTSSAESRCQEVQRTLNEIETDEQEQVIDELVDEAENAIDTGDKAHFDGNTEAAAQAYETAVNALEEARRSATQSAPDRIPKINQELNCIRVRQQSLDLSTSHQRVRELAADARDHAAAGNGAFQNSEYETALEEYEKARDRYESLADALQEFSFDDPTNDSSECDVCRHRFDNRLDDWQIEFDASLQVCPSCARFGPGGNLPSPQDVATELRTVMENIERIRDGDIGLTWSSGSNAQPDETDDNDTEAGSRDRRQMLVQLVGLYQQLGSPPTAEEIDGHTNFGFLAYRDEFGSISDALREAGFDS
;
A
#
# COMPACT_ATOMS: atom_id res chain seq x y z
N MET A 1 28.80 -30.26 30.38
CA MET A 1 28.85 -30.81 31.74
C MET A 1 28.75 -29.61 32.67
N ASN A 2 27.63 -29.43 33.35
CA ASN A 2 27.51 -28.36 34.34
C ASN A 2 28.01 -28.96 35.66
N ASP A 3 29.28 -28.72 35.98
CA ASP A 3 29.82 -29.07 37.27
C ASP A 3 29.07 -28.25 38.32
N LEU A 4 28.26 -28.95 39.11
CA LEU A 4 27.59 -28.38 40.27
C LEU A 4 28.64 -28.26 41.37
N VAL A 5 28.77 -27.05 41.90
CA VAL A 5 29.63 -26.71 43.02
C VAL A 5 28.75 -26.23 44.18
N ASP A 6 29.12 -26.61 45.40
CA ASP A 6 28.50 -26.09 46.60
C ASP A 6 29.19 -24.78 47.01
N CYS A 7 28.46 -23.90 47.69
CA CYS A 7 29.03 -22.73 48.34
C CYS A 7 30.10 -23.22 49.33
N PRO A 8 31.35 -22.72 49.26
CA PRO A 8 32.42 -23.29 50.09
C PRO A 8 32.37 -22.81 51.54
N VAL A 9 31.38 -21.98 51.89
CA VAL A 9 31.12 -21.58 53.28
C VAL A 9 30.37 -22.74 53.97
N ASP A 10 31.02 -23.40 54.92
CA ASP A 10 30.51 -24.61 55.61
C ASP A 10 29.09 -24.48 56.18
N THR A 11 28.65 -23.26 56.50
CA THR A 11 27.31 -22.98 57.03
C THR A 11 26.27 -22.66 55.96
N CYS A 12 26.67 -22.56 54.69
CA CYS A 12 25.80 -22.24 53.57
C CYS A 12 25.50 -23.49 52.75
N SER A 13 24.23 -23.87 52.70
CA SER A 13 23.78 -25.04 51.94
C SER A 13 23.47 -24.73 50.47
N PHE A 14 23.88 -23.57 49.96
CA PHE A 14 23.62 -23.17 48.59
C PHE A 14 24.53 -23.93 47.64
N GLY A 15 24.00 -24.47 46.54
CA GLY A 15 24.79 -25.18 45.53
C GLY A 15 24.18 -24.99 44.15
N GLY A 16 25.01 -24.93 43.12
CA GLY A 16 24.59 -24.59 41.77
C GLY A 16 25.72 -24.71 40.76
N SER A 17 25.51 -24.21 39.54
CA SER A 17 26.66 -24.02 38.64
C SER A 17 27.62 -22.99 39.23
N VAL A 18 28.88 -23.00 38.79
CA VAL A 18 29.89 -22.01 39.22
C VAL A 18 29.36 -20.58 39.14
N LEU A 19 28.60 -20.25 38.09
CA LEU A 19 27.94 -18.95 37.92
C LEU A 19 26.89 -18.65 39.00
N VAL A 20 26.04 -19.62 39.31
CA VAL A 20 24.97 -19.45 40.30
C VAL A 20 25.54 -19.33 41.71
N VAL A 21 26.62 -20.05 42.01
CA VAL A 21 27.36 -19.91 43.27
C VAL A 21 28.09 -18.56 43.33
N ALA A 22 28.65 -18.09 42.21
CA ALA A 22 29.27 -16.77 42.12
C ALA A 22 28.26 -15.64 42.41
N ASP A 23 27.09 -15.69 41.78
CA ASP A 23 25.98 -14.76 42.03
C ASP A 23 25.59 -14.77 43.52
N HIS A 24 25.42 -15.97 44.10
CA HIS A 24 25.06 -16.12 45.51
C HIS A 24 26.08 -15.50 46.46
N ILE A 25 27.38 -15.71 46.21
CA ILE A 25 28.47 -15.14 47.01
C ILE A 25 28.42 -13.61 46.94
N ALA A 26 28.24 -13.05 45.75
CA ALA A 26 28.16 -11.61 45.53
C ALA A 26 26.92 -10.98 46.20
N GLU A 27 25.76 -11.62 46.13
CA GLU A 27 24.50 -11.14 46.72
C GLU A 27 24.50 -11.23 48.26
N THR A 28 25.14 -12.26 48.81
CA THR A 28 25.12 -12.53 50.26
C THR A 28 25.97 -11.54 51.06
N ASN A 29 26.97 -10.92 50.41
CA ASN A 29 27.78 -9.78 50.88
C ASN A 29 28.09 -9.79 52.39
N ASN A 30 28.67 -10.89 52.88
CA ASN A 30 29.15 -11.00 54.26
C ASN A 30 30.58 -11.50 54.30
N GLU A 31 31.27 -11.27 55.42
CA GLU A 31 32.71 -11.56 55.56
C GLU A 31 33.06 -13.05 55.30
N ALA A 32 32.10 -13.96 55.49
CA ALA A 32 32.30 -15.39 55.21
C ALA A 32 32.16 -15.73 53.71
N HIS A 33 31.38 -14.95 52.94
CA HIS A 33 31.16 -15.11 51.50
C HIS A 33 32.02 -14.11 50.73
N THR A 34 33.34 -14.13 50.97
CA THR A 34 34.31 -13.35 50.21
C THR A 34 35.15 -14.28 49.35
N TRP A 35 35.42 -13.89 48.11
CA TRP A 35 36.21 -14.70 47.18
C TRP A 35 37.63 -15.02 47.70
N ASP A 36 38.19 -14.10 48.49
CA ASP A 36 39.46 -14.31 49.21
C ASP A 36 39.39 -15.49 50.19
N ALA A 37 38.26 -15.66 50.89
CA ALA A 37 38.05 -16.80 51.79
C ALA A 37 37.92 -18.13 51.04
N LEU A 38 37.60 -18.08 49.74
CA LEU A 38 37.46 -19.25 48.87
C LEU A 38 38.77 -19.66 48.17
N GLY A 39 39.86 -18.91 48.38
CA GLY A 39 41.19 -19.27 47.87
C GLY A 39 41.37 -19.09 46.36
N HIS A 40 40.44 -18.40 45.69
CA HIS A 40 40.51 -18.13 44.26
C HIS A 40 41.11 -16.75 44.01
N ALA A 41 42.42 -16.68 43.81
CA ALA A 41 43.04 -15.49 43.25
C ALA A 41 42.40 -15.17 41.88
N ASN A 42 42.03 -13.91 41.65
CA ASN A 42 41.36 -13.41 40.43
C ASN A 42 39.89 -13.81 40.25
N ALA A 43 39.16 -14.13 41.33
CA ALA A 43 37.74 -14.46 41.22
C ALA A 43 36.89 -13.32 40.63
N ASP A 44 37.19 -12.06 40.96
CA ASP A 44 36.49 -10.90 40.41
C ASP A 44 36.72 -10.79 38.89
N GLU A 45 37.96 -10.98 38.42
CA GLU A 45 38.30 -11.02 36.99
C GLU A 45 37.57 -12.16 36.25
N PHE A 46 37.46 -13.33 36.89
CA PHE A 46 36.69 -14.45 36.36
C PHE A 46 35.19 -14.12 36.27
N CYS A 47 34.58 -13.60 37.36
CA CYS A 47 33.16 -13.25 37.39
C CYS A 47 32.84 -12.15 36.37
N TYR A 48 33.71 -11.14 36.27
CA TYR A 48 33.66 -10.13 35.22
C TYR A 48 33.63 -10.77 33.84
N THR A 49 34.63 -11.58 33.51
CA THR A 49 34.78 -12.19 32.18
C THR A 49 33.55 -13.01 31.80
N VAL A 50 33.07 -13.86 32.71
CA VAL A 50 31.93 -14.73 32.39
C VAL A 50 30.64 -13.92 32.20
N HIS A 51 30.36 -12.95 33.06
CA HIS A 51 29.17 -12.10 32.87
C HIS A 51 29.29 -11.22 31.63
N PHE A 52 30.48 -10.70 31.32
CA PHE A 52 30.72 -9.88 30.15
C PHE A 52 30.54 -10.69 28.85
N GLU A 53 31.14 -11.87 28.76
CA GLU A 53 31.00 -12.77 27.59
C GLU A 53 29.56 -13.24 27.40
N GLU A 54 28.86 -13.59 28.49
CA GLU A 54 27.45 -13.99 28.41
C GLU A 54 26.55 -12.80 28.00
N GLY A 55 26.84 -11.60 28.51
CA GLY A 55 26.19 -10.36 28.07
C GLY A 55 26.35 -10.13 26.57
N GLN A 56 27.57 -10.28 26.05
CA GLN A 56 27.86 -10.14 24.62
C GLN A 56 27.17 -11.22 23.77
N ARG A 57 27.16 -12.46 24.25
CA ARG A 57 26.45 -13.56 23.58
C ARG A 57 24.95 -13.30 23.49
N LEU A 58 24.34 -12.79 24.57
CA LEU A 58 22.93 -12.41 24.60
C LEU A 58 22.64 -11.20 23.70
N GLN A 59 23.51 -10.19 23.69
CA GLN A 59 23.40 -9.04 22.80
C GLN A 59 23.36 -9.48 21.32
N ASN A 60 24.31 -10.30 20.88
CA ASN A 60 24.33 -10.82 19.50
C ASN A 60 23.05 -11.61 19.16
N LYS A 61 22.56 -12.42 20.11
CA LYS A 61 21.31 -13.18 19.92
C LYS A 61 20.10 -12.25 19.83
N ALA A 62 20.06 -11.16 20.59
CA ALA A 62 18.99 -10.17 20.53
C ALA A 62 18.99 -9.42 19.19
N GLU A 63 20.18 -9.10 18.65
CA GLU A 63 20.34 -8.52 17.31
C GLU A 63 19.85 -9.48 16.21
N GLU A 64 20.16 -10.77 16.31
CA GLU A 64 19.62 -11.80 15.41
C GLU A 64 18.08 -11.84 15.45
N ALA A 65 17.48 -11.82 16.65
CA ALA A 65 16.02 -11.79 16.81
C ALA A 65 15.39 -10.52 16.22
N ARG A 66 15.99 -9.34 16.46
CA ARG A 66 15.57 -8.05 15.86
C ARG A 66 15.54 -8.15 14.33
N ASN A 67 16.60 -8.69 13.72
CA ASN A 67 16.68 -8.83 12.26
C ASN A 67 15.63 -9.78 11.66
N LEU A 68 15.05 -10.66 12.47
CA LEU A 68 13.95 -11.55 12.09
C LEU A 68 12.56 -10.95 12.38
N GLY A 69 12.48 -9.74 12.94
CA GLY A 69 11.23 -9.12 13.38
C GLY A 69 10.66 -9.71 14.67
N GLU A 70 11.45 -10.49 15.42
CA GLU A 70 11.05 -11.10 16.70
C GLU A 70 11.28 -10.11 17.86
N TYR A 71 10.63 -8.95 17.83
CA TYR A 71 10.90 -7.83 18.74
C TYR A 71 10.74 -8.18 20.24
N GLU A 72 9.68 -8.91 20.61
CA GLU A 72 9.47 -9.35 22.01
C GLU A 72 10.66 -10.20 22.52
N ILE A 73 11.15 -11.13 21.69
CA ILE A 73 12.31 -11.99 22.02
C ILE A 73 13.58 -11.16 22.08
N ALA A 74 13.75 -10.19 21.17
CA ALA A 74 14.89 -9.29 21.14
C ALA A 74 14.95 -8.44 22.42
N ILE A 75 13.84 -7.82 22.83
CA ILE A 75 13.73 -7.01 24.06
C ILE A 75 14.07 -7.87 25.28
N GLU A 76 13.41 -9.02 25.47
CA GLU A 76 13.67 -9.89 26.63
C GLU A 76 15.15 -10.33 26.69
N THR A 77 15.72 -10.68 25.53
CA THR A 77 17.13 -11.12 25.44
C THR A 77 18.09 -9.96 25.73
N MET A 78 17.77 -8.76 25.28
CA MET A 78 18.58 -7.56 25.46
C MET A 78 18.52 -7.05 26.91
N GLU A 79 17.37 -7.13 27.60
CA GLU A 79 17.28 -6.89 29.05
C GLU A 79 18.13 -7.87 29.86
N ARG A 80 18.19 -9.15 29.44
CA ARG A 80 19.06 -10.13 30.06
C ARG A 80 20.53 -9.78 29.85
N ALA A 81 20.92 -9.35 28.64
CA ALA A 81 22.26 -8.86 28.36
C ALA A 81 22.63 -7.68 29.27
N LEU A 82 21.70 -6.73 29.44
CA LEU A 82 21.89 -5.58 30.35
C LEU A 82 22.14 -6.03 31.79
N ARG A 83 21.36 -6.98 32.32
CA ARG A 83 21.58 -7.53 33.67
C ARG A 83 22.97 -8.17 33.81
N HIS A 84 23.46 -8.85 32.78
CA HIS A 84 24.79 -9.44 32.77
C HIS A 84 25.90 -8.37 32.76
N PHE A 85 25.80 -7.34 31.92
CA PHE A 85 26.77 -6.24 31.94
C PHE A 85 26.75 -5.45 33.25
N GLN A 86 25.57 -5.23 33.85
CA GLN A 86 25.44 -4.61 35.16
C GLN A 86 26.12 -5.44 36.26
N ARG A 87 26.00 -6.76 36.22
CA ARG A 87 26.71 -7.67 37.13
C ARG A 87 28.22 -7.64 36.90
N ALA A 88 28.67 -7.69 35.64
CA ALA A 88 30.10 -7.56 35.31
C ALA A 88 30.70 -6.27 35.90
N ASN A 89 29.96 -5.16 35.83
CA ASN A 89 30.38 -3.86 36.36
C ASN A 89 30.64 -3.86 37.88
N VAL A 90 30.08 -4.79 38.65
CA VAL A 90 30.33 -4.91 40.09
C VAL A 90 31.72 -5.47 40.39
N PHE A 91 32.31 -6.23 39.46
CA PHE A 91 33.57 -6.95 39.67
C PHE A 91 34.80 -6.27 39.01
N GLU A 92 34.61 -5.19 38.24
CA GLU A 92 35.72 -4.48 37.57
C GLU A 92 36.26 -3.33 38.42
N TYR A 93 37.58 -3.25 38.60
CA TYR A 93 38.22 -2.08 39.23
C TYR A 93 38.21 -0.83 38.30
N ASP A 94 38.06 -1.04 36.99
CA ASP A 94 37.93 -0.02 35.95
C ASP A 94 36.59 -0.19 35.23
N THR A 95 35.53 0.41 35.77
CA THR A 95 34.13 0.22 35.33
C THR A 95 33.83 0.69 33.89
N SER A 96 34.80 1.28 33.19
CA SER A 96 34.56 1.97 31.92
C SER A 96 34.08 1.06 30.80
N SER A 97 34.54 -0.20 30.77
CA SER A 97 34.19 -1.17 29.73
C SER A 97 32.75 -1.68 29.88
N ALA A 98 32.39 -2.19 31.06
CA ALA A 98 31.03 -2.69 31.32
C ALA A 98 29.98 -1.57 31.32
N GLU A 99 30.31 -0.39 31.82
CA GLU A 99 29.40 0.77 31.78
C GLU A 99 29.11 1.22 30.35
N SER A 100 30.14 1.30 29.49
CA SER A 100 29.97 1.60 28.07
C SER A 100 29.04 0.60 27.38
N ARG A 101 29.17 -0.69 27.71
CA ARG A 101 28.28 -1.74 27.18
C ARG A 101 26.85 -1.61 27.70
N CYS A 102 26.64 -1.28 28.98
CA CYS A 102 25.30 -1.03 29.51
C CYS A 102 24.60 0.12 28.77
N GLN A 103 25.32 1.22 28.50
CA GLN A 103 24.79 2.37 27.75
C GLN A 103 24.47 2.01 26.29
N GLU A 104 25.31 1.18 25.66
CA GLU A 104 25.06 0.67 24.31
C GLU A 104 23.82 -0.20 24.26
N VAL A 105 23.70 -1.19 25.15
CA VAL A 105 22.54 -2.08 25.26
C VAL A 105 21.25 -1.29 25.53
N GLN A 106 21.29 -0.29 26.41
CA GLN A 106 20.13 0.56 26.67
C GLN A 106 19.71 1.37 25.44
N ARG A 107 20.67 1.85 24.65
CA ARG A 107 20.38 2.54 23.38
C ARG A 107 19.72 1.58 22.40
N THR A 108 20.27 0.38 22.23
CA THR A 108 19.71 -0.63 21.33
C THR A 108 18.33 -1.11 21.79
N LEU A 109 18.08 -1.23 23.10
CA LEU A 109 16.73 -1.49 23.63
C LEU A 109 15.73 -0.43 23.18
N ASN A 110 16.06 0.85 23.38
CA ASN A 110 15.18 1.95 22.97
C ASN A 110 14.96 1.97 21.44
N GLU A 111 15.98 1.62 20.65
CA GLU A 111 15.86 1.47 19.19
C GLU A 111 14.92 0.30 18.82
N ILE A 112 15.07 -0.87 19.44
CA ILE A 112 14.20 -2.04 19.21
C ILE A 112 12.75 -1.74 19.59
N GLU A 113 12.52 -1.09 20.72
CA GLU A 113 11.17 -0.66 21.14
C GLU A 113 10.57 0.35 20.15
N THR A 114 11.39 1.25 19.59
CA THR A 114 10.93 2.19 18.56
C THR A 114 10.55 1.45 17.27
N ASP A 115 11.40 0.54 16.81
CA ASP A 115 11.14 -0.28 15.61
C ASP A 115 9.88 -1.14 15.78
N GLU A 116 9.66 -1.74 16.95
CA GLU A 116 8.46 -2.52 17.27
C GLU A 116 7.20 -1.65 17.18
N GLN A 117 7.24 -0.44 17.75
CA GLN A 117 6.11 0.49 17.66
C GLN A 117 5.87 0.97 16.23
N GLU A 118 6.91 1.17 15.44
CA GLU A 118 6.78 1.50 14.01
C GLU A 118 6.14 0.36 13.22
N GLN A 119 6.53 -0.91 13.49
CA GLN A 119 5.90 -2.08 12.87
C GLN A 119 4.41 -2.16 13.22
N VAL A 120 4.04 -1.96 14.48
CA VAL A 120 2.62 -1.98 14.90
C VAL A 120 1.82 -0.90 14.14
N ILE A 121 2.40 0.28 13.92
CA ILE A 121 1.75 1.34 13.13
C ILE A 121 1.59 0.90 11.67
N ASP A 122 2.61 0.25 11.07
CA ASP A 122 2.53 -0.27 9.70
C ASP A 122 1.43 -1.33 9.56
N GLU A 123 1.37 -2.30 10.47
CA GLU A 123 0.35 -3.35 10.46
C GLU A 123 -1.07 -2.79 10.57
N LEU A 124 -1.29 -1.76 11.39
CA LEU A 124 -2.59 -1.08 11.52
C LEU A 124 -2.95 -0.26 10.26
N VAL A 125 -1.96 0.34 9.60
CA VAL A 125 -2.18 1.03 8.31
C VAL A 125 -2.55 0.03 7.23
N ASP A 126 -1.83 -1.10 7.14
CA ASP A 126 -2.13 -2.17 6.20
C ASP A 126 -3.52 -2.77 6.45
N GLU A 127 -3.91 -2.97 7.72
CA GLU A 127 -5.27 -3.40 8.08
C GLU A 127 -6.31 -2.41 7.58
N ALA A 128 -6.06 -1.10 7.76
CA ALA A 128 -6.96 -0.06 7.29
C ALA A 128 -7.08 -0.01 5.78
N GLU A 129 -5.97 -0.14 5.03
CA GLU A 129 -5.95 -0.19 3.57
C GLU A 129 -6.74 -1.39 3.04
N ASN A 130 -6.53 -2.57 3.62
CA ASN A 130 -7.32 -3.77 3.28
C ASN A 130 -8.82 -3.60 3.57
N ALA A 131 -9.15 -2.94 4.68
CA ALA A 131 -10.53 -2.64 5.05
C ALA A 131 -11.16 -1.57 4.12
N ILE A 132 -10.38 -0.59 3.65
CA ILE A 132 -10.80 0.36 2.62
C ILE A 132 -11.13 -0.36 1.33
N ASP A 133 -10.26 -1.23 0.83
CA ASP A 133 -10.48 -1.99 -0.41
C ASP A 133 -11.72 -2.88 -0.31
N THR A 134 -11.90 -3.52 0.84
CA THR A 134 -13.10 -4.31 1.15
C THR A 134 -14.35 -3.44 1.15
N GLY A 135 -14.29 -2.26 1.77
CA GLY A 135 -15.41 -1.32 1.83
C GLY A 135 -15.76 -0.73 0.47
N ASP A 136 -14.75 -0.38 -0.33
CA ASP A 136 -14.91 0.10 -1.70
C ASP A 136 -15.60 -0.99 -2.53
N LYS A 137 -15.12 -2.24 -2.47
CA LYS A 137 -15.75 -3.38 -3.15
C LYS A 137 -17.20 -3.63 -2.71
N ALA A 138 -17.48 -3.62 -1.41
CA ALA A 138 -18.85 -3.79 -0.93
C ALA A 138 -19.77 -2.64 -1.40
N HIS A 139 -19.25 -1.41 -1.38
CA HIS A 139 -19.97 -0.25 -1.90
C HIS A 139 -20.23 -0.37 -3.41
N PHE A 140 -19.28 -0.95 -4.16
CA PHE A 140 -19.45 -1.27 -5.57
C PHE A 140 -20.57 -2.27 -5.82
N ASP A 141 -20.63 -3.33 -5.03
CA ASP A 141 -21.64 -4.38 -5.12
C ASP A 141 -23.03 -3.92 -4.61
N GLY A 142 -23.18 -2.64 -4.23
CA GLY A 142 -24.41 -2.06 -3.69
C GLY A 142 -24.72 -2.49 -2.25
N ASN A 143 -23.78 -3.16 -1.58
CA ASN A 143 -23.91 -3.60 -0.20
C ASN A 143 -23.43 -2.52 0.77
N THR A 144 -24.28 -1.51 0.99
CA THR A 144 -23.96 -0.35 1.82
C THR A 144 -23.67 -0.70 3.28
N GLU A 145 -24.33 -1.73 3.84
CA GLU A 145 -24.10 -2.19 5.21
C GLU A 145 -22.69 -2.79 5.36
N ALA A 146 -22.30 -3.69 4.45
CA ALA A 146 -20.95 -4.26 4.47
C ALA A 146 -19.87 -3.20 4.22
N ALA A 147 -20.14 -2.22 3.35
CA ALA A 147 -19.24 -1.10 3.12
C ALA A 147 -19.07 -0.24 4.37
N ALA A 148 -20.17 0.05 5.08
CA ALA A 148 -20.14 0.83 6.32
C ALA A 148 -19.29 0.15 7.39
N GLN A 149 -19.49 -1.15 7.56
CA GLN A 149 -18.74 -1.94 8.52
C GLN A 149 -17.24 -1.96 8.19
N ALA A 150 -16.89 -2.15 6.91
CA ALA A 150 -15.49 -2.17 6.49
C ALA A 150 -14.80 -0.80 6.67
N TYR A 151 -15.47 0.31 6.33
CA TYR A 151 -14.91 1.64 6.61
C TYR A 151 -14.81 1.94 8.10
N GLU A 152 -15.75 1.46 8.93
CA GLU A 152 -15.63 1.58 10.39
C GLU A 152 -14.39 0.82 10.91
N THR A 153 -14.12 -0.39 10.41
CA THR A 153 -12.88 -1.12 10.70
C THR A 153 -11.65 -0.29 10.31
N ALA A 154 -11.63 0.30 9.12
CA ALA A 154 -10.51 1.13 8.67
C ALA A 154 -10.30 2.38 9.55
N VAL A 155 -11.38 3.06 9.96
CA VAL A 155 -11.30 4.20 10.89
C VAL A 155 -10.73 3.77 12.23
N ASN A 156 -11.20 2.66 12.80
CA ASN A 156 -10.72 2.17 14.09
C ASN A 156 -9.22 1.85 14.04
N ALA A 157 -8.77 1.13 12.99
CA ALA A 157 -7.36 0.80 12.79
C ALA A 157 -6.48 2.05 12.67
N LEU A 158 -6.88 3.05 11.88
CA LEU A 158 -6.12 4.31 11.76
C LEU A 158 -6.16 5.18 13.02
N GLU A 159 -7.27 5.19 13.78
CA GLU A 159 -7.33 5.91 15.04
C GLU A 159 -6.40 5.28 16.10
N GLU A 160 -6.26 3.95 16.08
CA GLU A 160 -5.27 3.24 16.87
C GLU A 160 -3.84 3.51 16.40
N ALA A 161 -3.58 3.43 15.09
CA ALA A 161 -2.29 3.77 14.49
C ALA A 161 -1.87 5.19 14.88
N ARG A 162 -2.79 6.15 14.83
CA ARG A 162 -2.55 7.55 15.25
C ARG A 162 -2.20 7.65 16.72
N ARG A 163 -2.85 6.86 17.59
CA ARG A 163 -2.60 6.86 19.03
C ARG A 163 -1.19 6.34 19.34
N SER A 164 -0.78 5.27 18.66
CA SER A 164 0.59 4.71 18.74
C SER A 164 1.62 5.70 18.19
N ALA A 165 1.37 6.27 17.00
CA ALA A 165 2.24 7.26 16.36
C ALA A 165 2.45 8.54 17.21
N THR A 166 1.50 8.91 18.07
CA THR A 166 1.67 10.05 18.99
C THR A 166 2.79 9.82 20.01
N GLN A 167 3.10 8.57 20.33
CA GLN A 167 4.12 8.20 21.32
C GLN A 167 5.47 7.93 20.66
N SER A 168 5.49 7.24 19.52
CA SER A 168 6.71 6.72 18.90
C SER A 168 7.12 7.40 17.58
N ALA A 169 6.17 7.81 16.74
CA ALA A 169 6.43 8.27 15.37
C ALA A 169 5.57 9.50 14.99
N PRO A 170 5.80 10.68 15.63
CA PRO A 170 4.93 11.84 15.47
C PRO A 170 4.92 12.42 14.05
N ASP A 171 5.95 12.18 13.27
CA ASP A 171 6.09 12.56 11.86
C ASP A 171 5.12 11.79 10.94
N ARG A 172 4.62 10.62 11.35
CA ARG A 172 3.62 9.83 10.58
C ARG A 172 2.18 10.34 10.76
N ILE A 173 1.90 11.09 11.82
CA ILE A 173 0.55 11.58 12.16
C ILE A 173 -0.13 12.34 11.01
N PRO A 174 0.54 13.24 10.26
CA PRO A 174 -0.09 13.94 9.14
C PRO A 174 -0.64 13.00 8.07
N LYS A 175 0.12 11.96 7.69
CA LYS A 175 -0.32 10.96 6.71
C LYS A 175 -1.51 10.15 7.24
N ILE A 176 -1.46 9.69 8.49
CA ILE A 176 -2.58 8.95 9.11
C ILE A 176 -3.85 9.81 9.18
N ASN A 177 -3.72 11.11 9.51
CA ASN A 177 -4.86 12.02 9.51
C ASN A 177 -5.43 12.28 8.11
N GLN A 178 -4.58 12.33 7.09
CA GLN A 178 -5.02 12.41 5.70
C GLN A 178 -5.88 11.19 5.34
N GLU A 179 -5.42 9.98 5.63
CA GLU A 179 -6.18 8.74 5.38
C GLU A 179 -7.50 8.69 6.16
N LEU A 180 -7.48 9.07 7.45
CA LEU A 180 -8.69 9.18 8.27
C LEU A 180 -9.72 10.13 7.65
N ASN A 181 -9.28 11.27 7.14
CA ASN A 181 -10.16 12.21 6.46
C ASN A 181 -10.74 11.59 5.17
N CYS A 182 -9.90 10.93 4.36
CA CYS A 182 -10.36 10.25 3.16
C CYS A 182 -11.45 9.20 3.46
N ILE A 183 -11.28 8.37 4.49
CA ILE A 183 -12.28 7.36 4.86
C ILE A 183 -13.55 7.98 5.43
N ARG A 184 -13.46 9.04 6.23
CA ARG A 184 -14.65 9.72 6.76
C ARG A 184 -15.50 10.30 5.63
N VAL A 185 -14.88 10.82 4.57
CA VAL A 185 -15.62 11.22 3.37
C VAL A 185 -16.25 9.98 2.70
N ARG A 186 -15.54 8.85 2.60
CA ARG A 186 -16.13 7.60 2.09
C ARG A 186 -17.38 7.18 2.89
N GLN A 187 -17.33 7.23 4.22
CA GLN A 187 -18.48 6.96 5.09
C GLN A 187 -19.63 7.95 4.86
N GLN A 188 -19.34 9.24 4.72
CA GLN A 188 -20.35 10.25 4.38
C GLN A 188 -20.97 9.99 2.99
N SER A 189 -20.22 9.39 2.06
CA SER A 189 -20.75 8.90 0.79
C SER A 189 -21.33 7.48 0.82
N LEU A 190 -21.49 6.84 1.98
CA LEU A 190 -22.44 5.73 2.05
C LEU A 190 -23.87 6.27 2.14
N ASP A 191 -24.02 7.46 2.73
CA ASP A 191 -25.25 8.24 2.74
C ASP A 191 -25.38 9.11 1.48
N LEU A 192 -24.89 8.63 0.33
CA LEU A 192 -25.03 9.33 -0.94
C LEU A 192 -26.47 9.78 -1.10
N SER A 193 -26.64 11.09 -1.30
CA SER A 193 -27.93 11.63 -1.64
C SER A 193 -28.50 10.86 -2.83
N THR A 194 -29.82 10.70 -2.89
CA THR A 194 -30.55 10.05 -4.00
C THR A 194 -30.05 10.48 -5.39
N SER A 195 -29.61 11.74 -5.48
CA SER A 195 -28.86 12.35 -6.58
C SER A 195 -27.62 11.57 -7.06
N HIS A 196 -26.69 11.21 -6.18
CA HIS A 196 -25.49 10.47 -6.59
C HIS A 196 -25.80 9.02 -6.95
N GLN A 197 -26.73 8.40 -6.21
CA GLN A 197 -27.20 7.07 -6.55
C GLN A 197 -27.78 7.07 -7.98
N ARG A 198 -28.59 8.08 -8.31
CA ARG A 198 -29.13 8.28 -9.66
C ARG A 198 -28.05 8.46 -10.73
N VAL A 199 -27.04 9.32 -10.48
CA VAL A 199 -25.90 9.52 -11.40
C VAL A 199 -25.16 8.21 -11.64
N ARG A 200 -24.92 7.44 -10.57
CA ARG A 200 -24.24 6.15 -10.62
C ARG A 200 -25.03 5.09 -11.38
N GLU A 201 -26.33 4.96 -11.11
CA GLU A 201 -27.22 4.04 -11.80
C GLU A 201 -27.29 4.37 -13.30
N LEU A 202 -27.39 5.65 -13.66
CA LEU A 202 -27.42 6.07 -15.08
C LEU A 202 -26.11 5.77 -15.81
N ALA A 203 -24.96 6.01 -15.18
CA ALA A 203 -23.65 5.71 -15.76
C ALA A 203 -23.42 4.20 -15.91
N ALA A 204 -23.82 3.40 -14.91
CA ALA A 204 -23.74 1.94 -14.98
C ALA A 204 -24.65 1.38 -16.08
N ASP A 205 -25.92 1.76 -16.11
CA ASP A 205 -26.89 1.35 -17.14
C ASP A 205 -26.38 1.69 -18.55
N ALA A 206 -25.82 2.89 -18.74
CA ALA A 206 -25.29 3.33 -20.04
C ALA A 206 -24.16 2.43 -20.55
N ARG A 207 -23.23 2.06 -19.66
CA ARG A 207 -22.07 1.22 -19.98
C ARG A 207 -22.46 -0.22 -20.23
N ASP A 208 -23.40 -0.77 -19.46
CA ASP A 208 -23.92 -2.12 -19.67
C ASP A 208 -24.58 -2.24 -21.05
N HIS A 209 -25.39 -1.25 -21.43
CA HIS A 209 -25.97 -1.18 -22.77
C HIS A 209 -24.89 -1.01 -23.87
N ALA A 210 -23.87 -0.17 -23.66
CA ALA A 210 -22.79 -0.03 -24.63
C ALA A 210 -21.99 -1.34 -24.79
N ALA A 211 -21.72 -2.07 -23.70
CA ALA A 211 -21.07 -3.36 -23.72
C ALA A 211 -21.91 -4.44 -24.42
N ALA A 212 -23.23 -4.47 -24.16
CA ALA A 212 -24.17 -5.34 -24.86
C ALA A 212 -24.21 -5.04 -26.36
N GLY A 213 -24.24 -3.75 -26.74
CA GLY A 213 -24.17 -3.30 -28.12
C GLY A 213 -22.88 -3.75 -28.83
N ASN A 214 -21.74 -3.64 -28.14
CA ASN A 214 -20.45 -4.15 -28.64
C ASN A 214 -20.49 -5.66 -28.87
N GLY A 215 -21.04 -6.43 -27.92
CA GLY A 215 -21.19 -7.88 -28.04
C GLY A 215 -22.08 -8.29 -29.22
N ALA A 216 -23.25 -7.66 -29.35
CA ALA A 216 -24.17 -7.90 -30.47
C ALA A 216 -23.53 -7.54 -31.82
N PHE A 217 -22.81 -6.41 -31.88
CA PHE A 217 -22.10 -5.98 -33.09
C PHE A 217 -21.05 -7.02 -33.54
N GLN A 218 -20.27 -7.55 -32.60
CA GLN A 218 -19.28 -8.60 -32.87
C GLN A 218 -19.92 -9.89 -33.38
N ASN A 219 -21.13 -10.21 -32.92
CA ASN A 219 -21.91 -11.37 -33.37
C ASN A 219 -22.69 -11.10 -34.68
N SER A 220 -22.50 -9.94 -35.31
CA SER A 220 -23.24 -9.51 -36.51
C SER A 220 -24.75 -9.40 -36.29
N GLU A 221 -25.20 -9.18 -35.05
CA GLU A 221 -26.58 -8.93 -34.65
C GLU A 221 -26.86 -7.42 -34.70
N TYR A 222 -26.76 -6.82 -35.88
CA TYR A 222 -26.72 -5.35 -36.03
C TYR A 222 -27.97 -4.62 -35.52
N GLU A 223 -29.16 -5.23 -35.65
CA GLU A 223 -30.40 -4.66 -35.12
C GLU A 223 -30.38 -4.59 -33.59
N THR A 224 -29.92 -5.66 -32.93
CA THR A 224 -29.72 -5.71 -31.48
C THR A 224 -28.62 -4.75 -31.03
N ALA A 225 -27.51 -4.67 -31.77
CA ALA A 225 -26.43 -3.73 -31.48
C ALA A 225 -26.92 -2.28 -31.52
N LEU A 226 -27.68 -1.91 -32.55
CA LEU A 226 -28.26 -0.58 -32.69
C LEU A 226 -29.22 -0.26 -31.54
N GLU A 227 -30.10 -1.19 -31.18
CA GLU A 227 -31.04 -1.02 -30.07
C GLU A 227 -30.30 -0.78 -28.74
N GLU A 228 -29.25 -1.55 -28.45
CA GLU A 228 -28.46 -1.41 -27.23
C GLU A 228 -27.64 -0.10 -27.22
N TYR A 229 -27.06 0.32 -28.34
CA TYR A 229 -26.39 1.62 -28.41
C TYR A 229 -27.35 2.81 -28.25
N GLU A 230 -28.56 2.74 -28.81
CA GLU A 230 -29.57 3.77 -28.59
C GLU A 230 -29.97 3.87 -27.11
N LYS A 231 -30.14 2.72 -26.42
CA LYS A 231 -30.36 2.71 -24.96
C LYS A 231 -29.18 3.33 -24.21
N ALA A 232 -27.94 3.00 -24.57
CA ALA A 232 -26.75 3.59 -23.96
C ALA A 232 -26.73 5.12 -24.12
N ARG A 233 -27.00 5.63 -25.32
CA ARG A 233 -27.10 7.07 -25.60
C ARG A 233 -28.16 7.74 -24.72
N ASP A 234 -29.37 7.19 -24.66
CA ASP A 234 -30.48 7.77 -23.88
C ASP A 234 -30.13 7.83 -22.38
N ARG A 235 -29.35 6.86 -21.87
CA ARG A 235 -28.84 6.86 -20.49
C ARG A 235 -27.74 7.90 -20.26
N TYR A 236 -26.82 8.07 -21.20
CA TYR A 236 -25.83 9.15 -21.14
C TYR A 236 -26.46 10.55 -21.24
N GLU A 237 -27.51 10.73 -22.05
CA GLU A 237 -28.29 11.98 -22.09
C GLU A 237 -29.00 12.23 -20.77
N SER A 238 -29.64 11.21 -20.19
CA SER A 238 -30.24 11.30 -18.84
C SER A 238 -29.21 11.60 -17.76
N LEU A 239 -27.99 11.08 -17.90
CA LEU A 239 -26.86 11.37 -17.01
C LEU A 239 -26.43 12.82 -17.17
N ALA A 240 -26.33 13.34 -18.39
CA ALA A 240 -26.02 14.74 -18.64
C ALA A 240 -27.09 15.67 -18.06
N ASP A 241 -28.37 15.34 -18.20
CA ASP A 241 -29.47 16.08 -17.58
C ASP A 241 -29.39 16.07 -16.05
N ALA A 242 -29.08 14.90 -15.46
CA ALA A 242 -28.86 14.78 -14.02
C ALA A 242 -27.67 15.63 -13.58
N LEU A 243 -26.55 15.59 -14.33
CA LEU A 243 -25.36 16.41 -14.10
C LEU A 243 -25.64 17.91 -14.23
N GLN A 244 -26.50 18.31 -15.17
CA GLN A 244 -26.92 19.69 -15.37
C GLN A 244 -27.85 20.19 -14.27
N GLU A 245 -28.67 19.31 -13.67
CA GLU A 245 -29.46 19.60 -12.46
C GLU A 245 -28.56 20.00 -11.29
N PHE A 246 -27.28 19.56 -11.26
CA PHE A 246 -26.29 20.00 -10.28
C PHE A 246 -25.61 21.34 -10.60
N SER A 247 -25.91 21.94 -11.77
CA SER A 247 -25.46 23.27 -12.27
C SER A 247 -24.11 23.72 -11.71
N PHE A 248 -23.04 23.52 -12.48
CA PHE A 248 -21.70 24.05 -12.24
C PHE A 248 -21.58 25.55 -12.58
N ASP A 249 -22.68 26.28 -12.68
CA ASP A 249 -22.70 27.60 -13.32
C ASP A 249 -21.88 28.67 -12.57
N ASP A 250 -21.48 28.40 -11.33
CA ASP A 250 -20.33 29.04 -10.69
C ASP A 250 -19.64 28.03 -9.74
N PRO A 251 -18.30 27.84 -9.84
CA PRO A 251 -17.56 27.15 -8.79
C PRO A 251 -17.80 27.88 -7.47
N THR A 252 -18.06 27.12 -6.43
CA THR A 252 -18.18 27.69 -5.10
C THR A 252 -16.85 28.35 -4.75
N ASN A 253 -16.86 29.64 -4.42
CA ASN A 253 -15.69 30.29 -3.82
C ASN A 253 -15.42 29.78 -2.38
N ASP A 254 -16.07 28.67 -1.98
CA ASP A 254 -16.02 28.08 -0.66
C ASP A 254 -15.24 26.77 -0.75
N SER A 255 -13.98 26.78 -0.31
CA SER A 255 -13.10 25.60 -0.34
C SER A 255 -13.56 24.45 0.57
N SER A 256 -14.68 24.62 1.27
CA SER A 256 -15.34 23.61 2.09
C SER A 256 -16.56 23.00 1.42
N GLU A 257 -17.00 23.53 0.27
CA GLU A 257 -18.18 23.06 -0.45
C GLU A 257 -17.75 22.33 -1.73
N CYS A 258 -18.29 21.14 -1.95
CA CYS A 258 -17.97 20.40 -3.16
C CYS A 258 -18.71 20.98 -4.36
N ASP A 259 -18.00 21.35 -5.42
CA ASP A 259 -18.56 21.91 -6.64
C ASP A 259 -19.47 20.94 -7.40
N VAL A 260 -19.32 19.62 -7.17
CA VAL A 260 -20.16 18.60 -7.79
C VAL A 260 -21.43 18.32 -6.97
N CYS A 261 -21.28 18.02 -5.67
CA CYS A 261 -22.42 17.61 -4.86
C CYS A 261 -23.02 18.69 -3.98
N ARG A 262 -22.42 19.89 -3.95
CA ARG A 262 -22.78 21.05 -3.11
C ARG A 262 -22.81 20.74 -1.60
N HIS A 263 -22.23 19.62 -1.17
CA HIS A 263 -22.13 19.27 0.24
C HIS A 263 -20.98 20.03 0.89
N ARG A 264 -21.18 20.47 2.13
CA ARG A 264 -20.19 21.17 2.93
C ARG A 264 -19.43 20.20 3.82
N PHE A 265 -18.13 20.35 3.86
CA PHE A 265 -17.21 19.53 4.62
C PHE A 265 -16.47 20.41 5.65
N ASP A 266 -16.13 19.85 6.81
CA ASP A 266 -15.40 20.60 7.84
C ASP A 266 -13.95 20.90 7.44
N ASN A 267 -13.44 20.23 6.40
CA ASN A 267 -12.07 20.32 5.90
C ASN A 267 -12.03 20.90 4.49
N ARG A 268 -10.86 21.44 4.12
CA ARG A 268 -10.59 21.90 2.76
C ARG A 268 -10.63 20.71 1.80
N LEU A 269 -11.35 20.86 0.70
CA LEU A 269 -11.42 19.86 -0.37
C LEU A 269 -10.19 19.93 -1.27
N ASP A 270 -9.95 18.84 -2.00
CA ASP A 270 -8.86 18.81 -2.98
C ASP A 270 -9.22 19.64 -4.21
N ASP A 271 -8.22 20.36 -4.73
CA ASP A 271 -8.32 21.11 -5.97
C ASP A 271 -8.11 20.17 -7.15
N TRP A 272 -9.13 20.06 -7.98
CA TRP A 272 -9.09 19.28 -9.20
C TRP A 272 -9.00 20.22 -10.39
N GLN A 273 -7.82 20.23 -11.02
CA GLN A 273 -7.63 20.96 -12.27
C GLN A 273 -8.17 20.14 -13.42
N ILE A 274 -9.21 20.66 -14.05
CA ILE A 274 -9.64 20.19 -15.37
C ILE A 274 -8.81 20.97 -16.41
N GLU A 275 -8.43 20.32 -17.51
CA GLU A 275 -7.90 21.04 -18.68
C GLU A 275 -8.80 22.26 -18.96
N PHE A 276 -8.24 23.42 -19.33
CA PHE A 276 -8.91 24.74 -19.45
C PHE A 276 -8.90 25.68 -18.22
N ASP A 277 -7.90 25.59 -17.32
CA ASP A 277 -7.67 26.53 -16.20
C ASP A 277 -8.81 26.61 -15.15
N ALA A 278 -9.71 25.62 -15.11
CA ALA A 278 -10.77 25.53 -14.10
C ALA A 278 -10.32 24.61 -12.95
N SER A 279 -10.28 25.13 -11.73
CA SER A 279 -10.11 24.34 -10.50
C SER A 279 -11.47 24.08 -9.87
N LEU A 280 -11.84 22.81 -9.71
CA LEU A 280 -13.01 22.41 -8.94
C LEU A 280 -12.59 21.96 -7.55
N GLN A 281 -13.31 22.39 -6.53
CA GLN A 281 -13.26 21.83 -5.19
C GLN A 281 -14.13 20.56 -5.18
N VAL A 282 -13.52 19.38 -5.23
CA VAL A 282 -14.29 18.12 -5.22
C VAL A 282 -14.04 17.38 -3.92
N CYS A 283 -15.12 16.90 -3.30
CA CYS A 283 -14.97 15.98 -2.18
C CYS A 283 -14.33 14.69 -2.66
N PRO A 284 -13.58 13.94 -1.84
CA PRO A 284 -12.95 12.69 -2.25
C PRO A 284 -13.90 11.69 -2.94
N SER A 285 -15.18 11.68 -2.59
CA SER A 285 -16.20 10.86 -3.26
C SER A 285 -16.51 11.33 -4.69
N CYS A 286 -16.46 12.63 -4.96
CA CYS A 286 -16.57 13.21 -6.30
C CYS A 286 -15.21 13.27 -7.02
N ALA A 287 -14.08 13.41 -6.33
CA ALA A 287 -12.75 13.39 -6.97
C ALA A 287 -12.44 12.02 -7.63
N ARG A 288 -13.22 10.99 -7.30
CA ARG A 288 -13.23 9.70 -8.02
C ARG A 288 -13.96 9.75 -9.38
N PHE A 289 -14.37 10.91 -9.90
CA PHE A 289 -14.87 11.10 -11.25
C PHE A 289 -13.77 10.94 -12.32
N GLY A 290 -12.77 10.07 -12.19
CA GLY A 290 -11.59 10.03 -13.09
C GLY A 290 -11.13 8.60 -13.38
N PRO A 291 -10.11 8.39 -14.23
CA PRO A 291 -9.76 7.06 -14.76
C PRO A 291 -9.31 6.03 -13.71
N GLY A 292 -9.11 6.43 -12.45
CA GLY A 292 -8.87 5.54 -11.30
C GLY A 292 -9.99 5.52 -10.25
N GLY A 293 -11.21 5.98 -10.58
CA GLY A 293 -12.34 6.07 -9.68
C GLY A 293 -13.70 5.74 -10.33
N ASN A 294 -14.71 5.55 -9.48
CA ASN A 294 -15.90 4.71 -9.73
C ASN A 294 -17.01 5.37 -10.57
N LEU A 295 -16.83 6.63 -10.98
CA LEU A 295 -17.75 7.34 -11.85
C LEU A 295 -16.92 7.95 -13.00
N PRO A 296 -17.38 7.87 -14.26
CA PRO A 296 -16.64 8.46 -15.39
C PRO A 296 -16.46 9.96 -15.19
N SER A 297 -15.30 10.50 -15.55
CA SER A 297 -15.17 11.95 -15.67
C SER A 297 -16.18 12.49 -16.66
N PRO A 298 -16.61 13.76 -16.55
CA PRO A 298 -17.41 14.38 -17.60
C PRO A 298 -16.77 14.21 -19.00
N GLN A 299 -15.44 14.18 -19.07
CA GLN A 299 -14.68 13.92 -20.29
C GLN A 299 -14.78 12.46 -20.77
N ASP A 300 -14.74 11.50 -19.85
CA ASP A 300 -14.94 10.08 -20.14
C ASP A 300 -16.37 9.85 -20.62
N VAL A 301 -17.38 10.39 -19.93
CA VAL A 301 -18.78 10.35 -20.37
C VAL A 301 -18.92 10.92 -21.78
N ALA A 302 -18.33 12.09 -22.04
CA ALA A 302 -18.41 12.71 -23.36
C ALA A 302 -17.71 11.88 -24.45
N THR A 303 -16.62 11.20 -24.10
CA THR A 303 -15.87 10.35 -25.02
C THR A 303 -16.59 9.02 -25.28
N GLU A 304 -17.13 8.39 -24.24
CA GLU A 304 -17.97 7.20 -24.30
C GLU A 304 -19.22 7.50 -25.16
N LEU A 305 -19.92 8.61 -24.89
CA LEU A 305 -21.10 9.03 -25.66
C LEU A 305 -20.76 9.27 -27.14
N ARG A 306 -19.64 9.96 -27.44
CA ARG A 306 -19.19 10.17 -28.82
C ARG A 306 -18.98 8.84 -29.54
N THR A 307 -18.33 7.88 -28.87
CA THR A 307 -18.08 6.54 -29.41
C THR A 307 -19.38 5.80 -29.70
N VAL A 308 -20.37 5.86 -28.78
CA VAL A 308 -21.71 5.28 -28.99
C VAL A 308 -22.40 5.91 -30.20
N MET A 309 -22.32 7.24 -30.36
CA MET A 309 -22.91 7.94 -31.50
C MET A 309 -22.26 7.54 -32.83
N GLU A 310 -20.93 7.46 -32.88
CA GLU A 310 -20.19 7.00 -34.06
C GLU A 310 -20.59 5.56 -34.45
N ASN A 311 -20.75 4.66 -33.47
CA ASN A 311 -21.20 3.29 -33.72
C ASN A 311 -22.63 3.24 -34.29
N ILE A 312 -23.55 4.05 -33.75
CA ILE A 312 -24.92 4.18 -34.26
C ILE A 312 -24.90 4.64 -35.73
N GLU A 313 -24.09 5.66 -36.05
CA GLU A 313 -23.97 6.19 -37.42
C GLU A 313 -23.43 5.12 -38.39
N ARG A 314 -22.36 4.40 -38.01
CA ARG A 314 -21.79 3.33 -38.84
C ARG A 314 -22.79 2.22 -39.16
N ILE A 315 -23.58 1.77 -38.17
CA ILE A 315 -24.60 0.75 -38.39
C ILE A 315 -25.69 1.27 -39.32
N ARG A 316 -26.16 2.50 -39.12
CA ARG A 316 -27.24 3.11 -39.92
C ARG A 316 -26.85 3.36 -41.37
N ASP A 317 -25.60 3.77 -41.61
CA ASP A 317 -25.09 4.02 -42.96
C ASP A 317 -24.81 2.73 -43.74
N GLY A 318 -24.98 1.56 -43.09
CA GLY A 318 -24.65 0.28 -43.70
C GLY A 318 -23.15 0.14 -43.99
N ASP A 319 -22.32 0.98 -43.35
CA ASP A 319 -20.86 0.91 -43.41
C ASP A 319 -20.35 -0.20 -42.49
N ILE A 320 -20.78 -1.41 -42.83
CA ILE A 320 -20.40 -2.69 -42.22
C ILE A 320 -19.09 -3.19 -42.87
N GLY A 321 -18.55 -2.43 -43.83
CA GLY A 321 -17.35 -2.76 -44.58
C GLY A 321 -16.08 -2.30 -43.87
N LEU A 322 -15.29 -3.26 -43.38
CA LEU A 322 -13.92 -3.03 -42.94
C LEU A 322 -13.10 -2.32 -44.03
N THR A 323 -12.84 -1.03 -43.84
CA THR A 323 -11.51 -0.47 -44.08
C THR A 323 -11.17 0.53 -42.97
N TRP A 324 -10.65 0.03 -41.86
CA TRP A 324 -9.66 0.81 -41.12
C TRP A 324 -8.39 0.77 -41.99
N SER A 325 -8.25 1.73 -42.90
CA SER A 325 -7.08 1.86 -43.79
C SER A 325 -6.06 2.80 -43.16
N SER A 326 -5.09 2.25 -42.45
CA SER A 326 -3.75 2.83 -42.51
C SER A 326 -3.03 2.21 -43.71
N GLY A 327 -3.17 2.86 -44.86
CA GLY A 327 -2.19 2.94 -45.95
C GLY A 327 -1.65 1.66 -46.60
N SER A 328 -2.01 1.52 -47.88
CA SER A 328 -1.18 1.05 -49.02
C SER A 328 -1.63 -0.26 -49.71
N ASN A 329 -2.05 -0.05 -50.94
CA ASN A 329 -2.50 -0.99 -51.95
C ASN A 329 -1.33 -1.79 -52.57
N ALA A 330 -1.46 -3.12 -52.74
CA ALA A 330 -1.29 -3.83 -54.02
C ALA A 330 -1.11 -5.36 -53.87
N GLN A 331 -2.20 -6.08 -54.19
CA GLN A 331 -2.34 -7.40 -54.83
C GLN A 331 -1.79 -8.70 -54.20
N PRO A 332 -2.50 -9.83 -54.48
CA PRO A 332 -2.42 -11.06 -53.72
C PRO A 332 -1.42 -12.04 -54.33
N ASP A 333 -0.71 -12.77 -53.47
CA ASP A 333 -0.20 -14.08 -53.82
C ASP A 333 -0.43 -15.03 -52.65
N GLU A 334 -0.94 -16.21 -52.98
CA GLU A 334 -1.39 -17.24 -52.06
C GLU A 334 -0.21 -17.84 -51.29
N THR A 335 -0.22 -17.79 -49.95
CA THR A 335 0.28 -18.88 -49.09
C THR A 335 -0.15 -18.70 -47.63
N ASP A 336 -0.78 -19.75 -47.12
CA ASP A 336 -0.63 -20.33 -45.77
C ASP A 336 -0.97 -19.48 -44.53
N ASP A 337 -2.23 -19.61 -44.11
CA ASP A 337 -2.70 -20.01 -42.78
C ASP A 337 -1.81 -19.79 -41.54
N ASN A 338 -2.33 -18.92 -40.65
CA ASN A 338 -2.60 -19.17 -39.23
C ASN A 338 -1.56 -18.80 -38.14
N ASP A 339 -0.58 -17.92 -38.39
CA ASP A 339 0.34 -17.42 -37.34
C ASP A 339 0.17 -15.93 -36.93
N THR A 340 -0.65 -15.14 -37.63
CA THR A 340 -0.61 -13.66 -37.48
C THR A 340 -1.55 -13.07 -36.42
N GLU A 341 -2.61 -13.76 -35.99
CA GLU A 341 -3.55 -13.20 -34.98
C GLU A 341 -2.99 -13.23 -33.55
N ALA A 342 -2.14 -14.20 -33.21
CA ALA A 342 -1.53 -14.29 -31.88
C ALA A 342 -0.52 -13.14 -31.65
N GLY A 343 0.34 -12.85 -32.63
CA GLY A 343 1.31 -11.76 -32.54
C GLY A 343 0.66 -10.38 -32.39
N SER A 344 -0.46 -10.12 -33.07
CA SER A 344 -1.22 -8.86 -32.94
C SER A 344 -1.85 -8.66 -31.55
N ARG A 345 -2.22 -9.76 -30.87
CA ARG A 345 -2.77 -9.73 -29.52
C ARG A 345 -1.67 -9.49 -28.47
N ASP A 346 -0.53 -10.16 -28.63
CA ASP A 346 0.64 -9.99 -27.76
C ASP A 346 1.22 -8.57 -27.86
N ARG A 347 1.34 -8.05 -29.08
CA ARG A 347 1.79 -6.68 -29.35
C ARG A 347 0.94 -5.61 -28.64
N ARG A 348 -0.39 -5.74 -28.65
CA ARG A 348 -1.28 -4.82 -27.91
C ARG A 348 -1.13 -4.96 -26.40
N GLN A 349 -1.00 -6.18 -25.91
CA GLN A 349 -0.86 -6.43 -24.47
C GLN A 349 0.47 -5.89 -23.93
N MET A 350 1.54 -5.95 -24.73
CA MET A 350 2.83 -5.31 -24.45
C MET A 350 2.68 -3.79 -24.31
N LEU A 351 2.00 -3.11 -25.24
CA LEU A 351 1.79 -1.66 -25.13
C LEU A 351 1.00 -1.28 -23.86
N VAL A 352 -0.05 -2.02 -23.51
CA VAL A 352 -0.84 -1.77 -22.28
C VAL A 352 -0.01 -1.89 -21.02
N GLN A 353 0.84 -2.92 -20.91
CA GLN A 353 1.70 -3.11 -19.75
C GLN A 353 2.80 -2.03 -19.66
N LEU A 354 3.36 -1.63 -20.81
CA LEU A 354 4.34 -0.56 -20.87
C LEU A 354 3.75 0.80 -20.45
N VAL A 355 2.52 1.12 -20.87
CA VAL A 355 1.78 2.31 -20.44
C VAL A 355 1.54 2.30 -18.94
N GLY A 356 1.07 1.18 -18.39
CA GLY A 356 0.84 1.03 -16.95
C GLY A 356 2.12 1.24 -16.13
N LEU A 357 3.22 0.63 -16.57
CA LEU A 357 4.52 0.79 -15.91
C LEU A 357 5.04 2.23 -15.98
N TYR A 358 4.90 2.89 -17.13
CA TYR A 358 5.28 4.29 -17.30
C TYR A 358 4.48 5.22 -16.35
N GLN A 359 3.17 5.00 -16.24
CA GLN A 359 2.31 5.77 -15.32
C GLN A 359 2.67 5.53 -13.85
N GLN A 360 3.04 4.30 -13.49
CA GLN A 360 3.47 3.96 -12.14
C GLN A 360 4.79 4.63 -11.75
N LEU A 361 5.77 4.69 -12.67
CA LEU A 361 7.09 5.25 -12.42
C LEU A 361 7.19 6.75 -12.66
N GLY A 362 6.22 7.34 -13.38
CA GLY A 362 6.25 8.75 -13.80
C GLY A 362 7.41 9.11 -14.74
N SER A 363 8.11 8.10 -15.30
CA SER A 363 9.27 8.26 -16.18
C SER A 363 9.47 7.02 -17.06
N PRO A 364 10.25 7.11 -18.16
CA PRO A 364 10.52 5.96 -19.03
C PRO A 364 11.15 4.78 -18.26
N PRO A 365 10.54 3.58 -18.30
CA PRO A 365 11.05 2.43 -17.55
C PRO A 365 12.38 1.91 -18.11
N THR A 366 13.24 1.45 -17.21
CA THR A 366 14.50 0.76 -17.50
C THR A 366 14.27 -0.70 -17.88
N ALA A 367 15.30 -1.35 -18.43
CA ALA A 367 15.21 -2.77 -18.81
C ALA A 367 14.91 -3.68 -17.62
N GLU A 368 15.52 -3.41 -16.46
CA GLU A 368 15.34 -4.20 -15.24
C GLU A 368 13.92 -4.05 -14.68
N GLU A 369 13.34 -2.84 -14.77
CA GLU A 369 11.95 -2.59 -14.38
C GLU A 369 10.95 -3.29 -15.30
N ILE A 370 11.23 -3.35 -16.61
CA ILE A 370 10.35 -4.06 -17.56
C ILE A 370 10.40 -5.57 -17.33
N ASP A 371 11.59 -6.12 -17.11
CA ASP A 371 11.77 -7.55 -16.79
C ASP A 371 11.11 -7.93 -15.45
N GLY A 372 11.09 -7.00 -14.48
CA GLY A 372 10.52 -7.24 -13.15
C GLY A 372 9.01 -7.00 -13.04
N HIS A 373 8.44 -6.09 -13.86
CA HIS A 373 7.07 -5.59 -13.66
C HIS A 373 6.13 -5.85 -14.83
N THR A 374 6.58 -6.48 -15.91
CA THR A 374 5.72 -6.85 -17.03
C THR A 374 5.80 -8.35 -17.29
N ASN A 375 4.77 -8.91 -17.93
CA ASN A 375 4.74 -10.32 -18.33
C ASN A 375 5.64 -10.59 -19.55
N PHE A 376 6.24 -9.56 -20.14
CA PHE A 376 7.09 -9.63 -21.32
C PHE A 376 8.46 -9.06 -20.99
N GLY A 377 9.51 -9.86 -21.10
CA GLY A 377 10.86 -9.34 -20.85
C GLY A 377 11.25 -8.21 -21.81
N PHE A 378 12.20 -7.37 -21.41
CA PHE A 378 12.79 -6.29 -22.20
C PHE A 378 13.15 -6.72 -23.63
N LEU A 379 13.69 -7.94 -23.79
CA LEU A 379 14.04 -8.49 -25.10
C LEU A 379 12.82 -8.69 -26.01
N ALA A 380 11.67 -9.07 -25.46
CA ALA A 380 10.43 -9.20 -26.24
C ALA A 380 10.01 -7.84 -26.80
N TYR A 381 10.05 -6.77 -26.00
CA TYR A 381 9.75 -5.41 -26.47
C TYR A 381 10.71 -4.95 -27.56
N ARG A 382 12.01 -5.22 -27.40
CA ARG A 382 12.99 -4.86 -28.41
C ARG A 382 12.80 -5.65 -29.70
N ASP A 383 12.45 -6.93 -29.62
CA ASP A 383 12.30 -7.78 -30.79
C ASP A 383 10.99 -7.44 -31.56
N GLU A 384 9.92 -7.05 -30.85
CA GLU A 384 8.63 -6.67 -31.44
C GLU A 384 8.59 -5.22 -31.97
N PHE A 385 9.16 -4.26 -31.22
CA PHE A 385 9.06 -2.82 -31.54
C PHE A 385 10.38 -2.22 -32.05
N GLY A 386 11.47 -2.99 -32.09
CA GLY A 386 12.81 -2.54 -32.45
C GLY A 386 13.55 -1.87 -31.29
N SER A 387 12.89 -0.98 -30.55
CA SER A 387 13.41 -0.36 -29.33
C SER A 387 12.31 0.03 -28.36
N ILE A 388 12.68 0.29 -27.11
CA ILE A 388 11.73 0.75 -26.08
C ILE A 388 11.24 2.16 -26.36
N SER A 389 12.10 3.02 -26.90
CA SER A 389 11.68 4.36 -27.35
C SER A 389 10.64 4.27 -28.47
N ASP A 390 10.76 3.29 -29.36
CA ASP A 390 9.76 3.05 -30.41
C ASP A 390 8.45 2.51 -29.82
N ALA A 391 8.52 1.59 -28.86
CA ALA A 391 7.36 1.09 -28.15
C ALA A 391 6.62 2.19 -27.36
N LEU A 392 7.36 3.09 -26.70
CA LEU A 392 6.79 4.23 -25.97
C LEU A 392 6.14 5.24 -26.91
N ARG A 393 6.78 5.54 -28.04
CA ARG A 393 6.21 6.39 -29.09
C ARG A 393 4.94 5.79 -29.67
N GLU A 394 4.92 4.48 -29.88
CA GLU A 394 3.73 3.79 -30.34
C GLU A 394 2.62 3.71 -29.29
N ALA A 395 2.99 3.72 -28.01
CA ALA A 395 2.08 3.89 -26.88
C ALA A 395 1.56 5.34 -26.71
N GLY A 396 1.98 6.28 -27.56
CA GLY A 396 1.54 7.68 -27.52
C GLY A 396 2.35 8.58 -26.60
N PHE A 397 3.51 8.13 -26.12
CA PHE A 397 4.45 8.96 -25.36
C PHE A 397 5.51 9.54 -26.31
N ASP A 398 5.40 10.83 -26.62
CA ASP A 398 6.46 11.58 -27.30
C ASP A 398 7.45 12.12 -26.26
N SER A 399 8.73 11.84 -26.49
CA SER A 399 9.87 12.38 -25.72
C SER A 399 10.25 13.79 -26.16
#